data_AF-A0A5K0XAB8-F1
#
_entry.id   AF-A0A5K0XAB8-F1
#
_cell.length_a   1.000
_cell.length_b   1.000
_cell.length_c   1.000
_cell.angle_alpha   90.00
_cell.angle_beta   90.00
_cell.angle_gamma   90.00
#
_symmetry.space_group_name_H-M   'P 1'
#
loop_
_entity.id
_entity.type
_entity.pdbx_description
1 polymer ?
#
loop_
_entity_poly.entity_id
_entity_poly.type
_entity_poly.pdbx_seq_one_letter_code
_entity_poly.pdbx_strand_id
1 'polypeptide(L)' 'MESRACMNSRCGTTTTSRWRPGWPLRTGGVANLCDTCG' A
#
# COMPACT_ATOMS: atom_id res chain seq x y z
N MET A 1 2.90 -3.63 15.43
CA MET A 1 3.08 -3.12 14.05
C MET A 1 1.70 -2.80 13.54
N GLU A 2 1.43 -1.54 13.21
CA GLU A 2 0.16 -1.19 12.58
C GLU A 2 0.08 -1.93 11.24
N SER A 3 -0.93 -2.79 11.09
CA SER A 3 -1.11 -3.68 9.94
C SER A 3 -1.51 -2.87 8.70
N ARG A 4 -0.55 -2.15 8.12
CA ARG A 4 -0.70 -1.56 6.79
C ARG A 4 -0.65 -2.71 5.78
N ALA A 5 -1.65 -2.76 4.89
CA ALA A 5 -1.71 -3.75 3.83
C ALA A 5 -1.53 -3.05 2.47
N CYS A 6 -0.94 -3.76 1.52
CA CYS A 6 -0.83 -3.30 0.15
C CYS A 6 -2.23 -3.23 -0.46
N MET A 7 -2.62 -2.01 -0.86
CA MET A 7 -3.92 -1.76 -1.49
C MET A 7 -4.01 -2.31 -2.92
N ASN A 8 -2.94 -2.92 -3.44
CA ASN A 8 -3.03 -3.69 -4.66
C ASN A 8 -3.81 -4.99 -4.38
N SER A 9 -4.99 -5.11 -5.00
CA SER A 9 -5.90 -6.25 -4.86
C SER A 9 -5.28 -7.59 -5.24
N ARG A 10 -4.24 -7.60 -6.08
CA ARG A 10 -3.50 -8.82 -6.43
C ARG A 10 -2.43 -9.21 -5.42
N CYS A 11 -1.96 -8.25 -4.60
CA CYS A 11 -0.85 -8.47 -3.69
C CYS A 11 -1.33 -8.66 -2.25
N GLY A 12 -2.08 -7.68 -1.71
CA GLY A 12 -2.60 -7.73 -0.34
C GLY A 12 -1.55 -7.93 0.76
N THR A 13 -0.24 -7.79 0.46
CA THR A 13 0.81 -8.07 1.44
C THR A 13 0.72 -7.13 2.63
N THR A 14 0.86 -7.67 3.83
CA THR A 14 0.92 -6.91 5.09
C THR A 14 2.35 -6.73 5.59
N THR A 15 3.30 -7.43 4.96
CA THR A 15 4.72 -7.41 5.32
C THR A 15 5.53 -6.85 4.14
N THR A 16 6.13 -5.69 4.35
CA THR A 16 7.04 -5.07 3.39
C THR A 16 8.09 -4.26 4.13
N SER A 17 9.30 -4.23 3.58
CA SER A 17 10.42 -3.45 4.12
C SER A 17 10.19 -1.94 3.99
N ARG A 18 9.50 -1.51 2.94
CA ARG A 18 9.17 -0.10 2.69
C ARG A 18 7.81 0.04 2.01
N TRP A 19 7.04 1.01 2.49
CA TRP A 19 5.79 1.42 1.87
C TRP A 19 6.05 2.51 0.83
N ARG A 20 5.41 2.37 -0.33
CA ARG A 20 5.42 3.30 -1.44
C ARG A 20 4.04 3.94 -1.60
N PRO A 21 3.98 5.26 -1.82
CA PRO A 21 2.73 5.92 -2.15
C PRO A 21 2.29 5.53 -3.56
N GLY A 22 1.06 5.06 -3.70
CA GLY A 22 0.43 4.73 -4.96
C GLY A 22 -0.49 5.86 -5.45
N TRP A 23 -1.59 5.47 -6.09
CA TRP A 23 -2.58 6.41 -6.61
C TRP A 23 -3.34 7.17 -5.50
N PRO A 24 -3.84 8.39 -5.79
CA PRO A 24 -4.66 9.14 -4.85
C PRO A 24 -6.00 8.43 -4.61
N LEU A 25 -6.42 8.39 -3.34
CA LEU A 25 -7.69 7.86 -2.89
C LEU A 25 -8.77 8.95 -2.97
N ARG A 26 -9.99 8.54 -3.31
CA ARG A 26 -11.16 9.43 -3.37
C ARG A 26 -11.46 10.14 -2.05
N THR A 27 -11.04 9.57 -0.93
CA THR A 27 -11.21 10.11 0.42
C THR A 27 -10.13 11.12 0.83
N GLY A 28 -9.19 11.46 -0.07
CA GLY A 28 -8.15 12.46 0.22
C GLY A 28 -6.90 11.89 0.89
N GLY A 29 -6.39 10.76 0.39
CA GLY A 29 -5.12 10.16 0.82
C GLY A 29 -4.38 9.54 -0.35
N VAL A 30 -3.28 8.83 -0.09
CA VAL A 30 -2.56 8.02 -1.09
C VAL A 30 -2.69 6.55 -0.78
N ALA A 31 -2.83 5.73 -1.82
CA ALA A 31 -2.83 4.28 -1.67
C ALA A 31 -1.49 3.82 -1.10
N ASN A 32 -1.51 2.91 -0.14
CA ASN A 32 -0.28 2.30 0.35
C ASN A 32 0.03 1.07 -0.50
N LEU A 33 1.17 1.10 -1.18
CA LEU A 33 1.69 -0.02 -1.96
C LEU A 33 2.96 -0.56 -1.29
N CYS A 34 3.19 -1.86 -1.37
CA CYS A 34 4.46 -2.43 -0.95
C CYS A 34 5.57 -2.06 -1.95
N ASP A 35 6.82 -2.24 -1.55
CA ASP A 35 7.99 -1.97 -2.40
C ASP A 35 7.94 -2.70 -3.76
N THR A 36 7.25 -3.84 -3.81
CA THR A 36 7.09 -4.66 -5.03
C THR A 36 5.98 -4.14 -5.97
N CYS A 37 5.00 -3.40 -5.45
CA CYS A 37 3.83 -2.94 -6.22
C CYS A 37 3.86 -1.45 -6.58
N GLY A 38 4.58 -0.64 -5.80
CA GLY A 38 4.67 0.81 -6.00
C GLY A 38 5.93 1.26 -6.71
#